data_AF-A0A087UV33-F1
#
_entry.id   AF-A0A087UV33-F1
#
_cell.length_a   1.000
_cell.length_b   1.000
_cell.length_c   1.000
_cell.angle_alpha   90.00
_cell.angle_beta   90.00
_cell.angle_gamma   90.00
#
_symmetry.space_group_name_H-M   'P 1'
#
loop_
_entity.id
_entity.type
_entity.pdbx_description
1 polymer ?
#
loop_
_entity_poly.entity_id
_entity_poly.type
_entity_poly.pdbx_seq_one_letter_code
_entity_poly.pdbx_strand_id
1 'polypeptide(L)'
;MFIQAFMWKKFFSSDEVRQLHKECHAKNKVPRTDLKNFVDRINSAISPMNMAIKKGTDEISGEDYYVLINADDNQISRLSSEYKPKELELFKKIINSIVLSDEGKVKSIDALNLADEINVSKKDGEEIVNKFCEDGWLLKDDGCIIFATRAIVELQHFLRKEFKDDITLCTLCQNIVFQ
;
A
#
# COMPACT_ATOMS: atom_id res chain seq x y z
N MET A 1 1.43 4.00 -22.40
CA MET A 1 2.28 4.99 -21.71
C MET A 1 1.82 5.26 -20.29
N PHE A 2 0.59 5.71 -20.03
CA PHE A 2 0.13 6.00 -18.67
C PHE A 2 0.23 4.79 -17.73
N ILE A 3 -0.37 3.64 -18.09
CA ILE A 3 -0.27 2.40 -17.30
C ILE A 3 1.18 1.90 -17.20
N GLN A 4 2.01 2.10 -18.24
CA GLN A 4 3.42 1.70 -18.21
C GLN A 4 4.20 2.46 -17.14
N ALA A 5 3.90 3.74 -16.93
CA ALA A 5 4.48 4.51 -15.84
C ALA A 5 4.04 3.96 -14.47
N PHE A 6 2.76 3.60 -14.30
CA PHE A 6 2.23 2.91 -13.12
C PHE A 6 2.80 1.50 -12.86
N MET A 7 3.25 0.82 -13.91
CA MET A 7 3.95 -0.46 -13.77
C MET A 7 5.40 -0.27 -13.32
N TRP A 8 6.06 0.80 -13.79
CA TRP A 8 7.46 1.09 -13.47
C TRP A 8 7.63 1.77 -12.10
N LYS A 9 6.76 2.73 -11.78
CA LYS A 9 6.68 3.39 -10.48
C LYS A 9 5.33 3.03 -9.86
N LYS A 10 5.34 2.37 -8.70
CA LYS A 10 4.10 1.88 -8.08
C LYS A 10 3.24 2.98 -7.46
N PHE A 11 3.85 4.14 -7.19
CA PHE A 11 3.26 5.19 -6.38
C PHE A 11 3.46 6.55 -7.05
N PHE A 12 2.38 7.32 -7.21
CA PHE A 12 2.42 8.66 -7.78
C PHE A 12 1.68 9.65 -6.90
N SER A 13 2.27 10.82 -6.64
CA SER A 13 1.51 11.92 -6.05
C SER A 13 0.48 12.46 -7.06
N SER A 14 -0.55 13.15 -6.57
CA SER A 14 -1.57 13.75 -7.43
C SER A 14 -0.99 14.68 -8.50
N ASP A 15 0.08 15.40 -8.18
CA ASP A 15 0.73 16.30 -9.13
C ASP A 15 1.54 15.56 -10.19
N GLU A 16 2.22 14.47 -9.82
CA GLU A 16 2.89 13.61 -10.79
C GLU A 16 1.90 12.94 -11.74
N VAL A 17 0.75 12.47 -11.24
CA VAL A 17 -0.31 11.91 -12.09
C VAL A 17 -0.86 12.95 -13.05
N ARG A 18 -1.11 14.18 -12.57
CA ARG A 18 -1.58 15.28 -13.42
C ARG A 18 -0.56 15.62 -14.51
N GLN A 19 0.72 15.58 -14.19
CA GLN A 19 1.80 15.82 -15.15
C GLN A 19 1.88 14.71 -16.19
N LEU A 20 1.91 13.45 -15.76
CA LEU A 20 1.89 12.26 -16.63
C LEU A 20 0.67 12.26 -17.56
N HIS A 21 -0.50 12.65 -17.03
CA HIS A 21 -1.73 12.77 -17.78
C HIS A 21 -1.63 13.83 -18.89
N LYS A 22 -1.04 15.01 -18.61
CA LYS A 22 -0.78 16.05 -19.61
C LYS A 22 0.16 15.54 -20.70
N GLU A 23 1.25 14.88 -20.33
CA GLU A 23 2.23 14.33 -21.27
C GLU A 23 1.63 13.26 -22.19
N CYS A 24 0.77 12.39 -21.65
CA CYS A 24 0.03 11.41 -22.44
C CYS A 24 -0.86 12.07 -23.50
N HIS A 25 -1.56 13.15 -23.15
CA HIS A 25 -2.40 13.86 -24.11
C HIS A 25 -1.59 14.60 -25.17
N ALA A 26 -0.52 15.29 -24.76
CA ALA A 26 0.37 16.01 -25.67
C ALA A 26 1.02 15.07 -26.69
N LYS A 27 1.53 13.92 -26.24
CA LYS A 27 2.21 12.94 -27.12
C LYS A 27 1.25 12.28 -28.13
N ASN A 28 0.01 12.04 -27.73
CA ASN A 28 -1.01 11.42 -28.59
C ASN A 28 -1.84 12.45 -29.38
N LYS A 29 -1.58 13.75 -29.22
CA LYS A 29 -2.29 14.86 -29.89
C LYS A 29 -3.81 14.81 -29.70
N VAL A 30 -4.27 14.38 -28.53
CA VAL A 30 -5.69 14.29 -28.17
C VAL A 30 -6.09 15.40 -27.19
N PRO A 31 -7.32 15.94 -27.28
CA PRO A 31 -7.80 16.96 -26.35
C PRO A 31 -7.79 16.46 -24.91
N ARG A 32 -7.35 17.31 -23.98
CA ARG A 32 -7.28 16.97 -22.57
C ARG A 32 -8.68 16.71 -22.01
N THR A 33 -8.86 15.54 -21.42
CA THR A 33 -10.08 15.18 -20.69
C THR A 33 -9.91 15.46 -19.19
N ASP A 34 -10.99 15.34 -18.44
CA ASP A 34 -10.92 15.36 -16.97
C ASP A 34 -10.16 14.12 -16.45
N LEU A 35 -9.31 14.32 -15.43
CA LEU A 35 -8.45 13.26 -14.91
C LEU A 35 -9.26 12.10 -14.31
N LYS A 36 -10.35 12.41 -13.60
CA LYS A 36 -11.20 11.38 -13.00
C LYS A 36 -11.82 10.52 -14.10
N ASN A 37 -12.43 11.15 -15.11
CA ASN A 37 -12.99 10.43 -16.26
C ASN A 37 -11.93 9.60 -17.02
N PHE A 38 -10.71 10.12 -17.14
CA PHE A 38 -9.60 9.39 -17.76
C PHE A 38 -9.21 8.14 -16.97
N VAL A 39 -9.08 8.25 -15.64
CA VAL A 39 -8.79 7.12 -14.74
C VAL A 39 -9.94 6.11 -14.73
N ASP A 40 -11.19 6.57 -14.69
CA ASP A 40 -12.38 5.69 -14.71
C ASP A 40 -12.45 4.85 -16.00
N ARG A 41 -12.10 5.44 -17.15
CA ARG A 41 -11.99 4.71 -18.43
C ARG A 41 -10.87 3.67 -18.42
N ILE A 42 -9.71 4.02 -17.84
CA ILE A 42 -8.61 3.07 -17.69
C ILE A 42 -9.05 1.91 -16.81
N ASN A 43 -9.62 2.19 -15.65
CA ASN A 43 -10.11 1.19 -14.70
C ASN A 43 -11.11 0.24 -15.34
N SER A 44 -12.06 0.77 -16.14
CA SER A 44 -13.01 -0.05 -16.89
C SER A 44 -12.32 -1.01 -17.86
N ALA A 45 -11.23 -0.56 -18.52
CA ALA A 45 -10.48 -1.39 -19.48
C ALA A 45 -9.57 -2.43 -18.80
N ILE A 46 -9.04 -2.15 -17.60
CA ILE A 46 -8.13 -3.06 -16.89
C ILE A 46 -8.83 -3.93 -15.83
N SER A 47 -10.11 -3.67 -15.54
CA SER A 47 -10.92 -4.46 -14.61
C SER A 47 -10.94 -5.97 -14.93
N PRO A 48 -10.99 -6.43 -16.20
CA PRO A 48 -10.92 -7.87 -16.51
C PRO A 48 -9.61 -8.55 -16.09
N MET A 49 -8.56 -7.76 -15.82
CA MET A 49 -7.26 -8.25 -15.33
C MET A 49 -7.16 -8.18 -13.80
N ASN A 50 -8.27 -7.94 -13.10
CA ASN A 50 -8.34 -7.65 -11.68
C ASN A 50 -7.38 -6.52 -11.29
N MET A 51 -7.28 -5.46 -12.08
CA MET A 51 -6.46 -4.29 -11.75
C MET A 51 -7.30 -3.04 -11.62
N ALA A 52 -6.85 -2.11 -10.78
CA ALA A 52 -7.46 -0.81 -10.63
C ALA A 52 -6.42 0.23 -10.21
N ILE A 53 -6.49 1.43 -10.79
CA ILE A 53 -5.85 2.61 -10.27
C ILE A 53 -6.75 3.17 -9.18
N LYS A 54 -6.28 3.15 -7.93
CA LYS A 54 -6.96 3.74 -6.78
C LYS A 54 -6.27 5.01 -6.34
N LYS A 55 -7.08 5.97 -5.89
CA LYS A 55 -6.62 7.14 -5.15
C LYS A 55 -6.62 6.81 -3.66
N GLY A 56 -5.55 7.13 -2.95
CA GLY A 56 -5.54 7.16 -1.49
C GLY A 56 -5.04 8.50 -0.98
N THR A 57 -5.14 8.70 0.33
CA THR A 57 -4.68 9.90 1.03
C THR A 57 -3.77 9.46 2.17
N ASP A 58 -2.56 10.02 2.21
CA ASP A 58 -1.54 9.67 3.19
C ASP A 58 -1.97 10.22 4.55
N GLU A 59 -2.01 9.38 5.58
CA GLU A 59 -2.58 9.74 6.88
C GLU A 59 -1.72 10.79 7.62
N ILE A 60 -0.42 10.85 7.33
CA ILE A 60 0.54 11.72 8.01
C ILE A 60 0.60 13.09 7.33
N SER A 61 0.82 13.10 6.02
CA SER A 61 0.98 14.33 5.23
C SER A 61 -0.33 14.92 4.71
N GLY A 62 -1.39 14.11 4.66
CA GLY A 62 -2.66 14.47 4.00
C GLY A 62 -2.58 14.52 2.47
N GLU A 63 -1.45 14.12 1.88
CA GLU A 63 -1.27 14.17 0.43
C GLU A 63 -2.01 13.05 -0.29
N ASP A 64 -2.64 13.41 -1.40
CA ASP A 64 -3.33 12.46 -2.26
C ASP A 64 -2.38 11.78 -3.25
N TYR A 65 -2.45 10.46 -3.33
CA TYR A 65 -1.65 9.64 -4.22
C TYR A 65 -2.50 8.67 -5.03
N TYR A 66 -1.93 8.14 -6.10
CA TYR A 66 -2.53 7.11 -6.94
C TYR A 66 -1.62 5.90 -7.02
N VAL A 67 -2.23 4.72 -6.92
CA VAL A 67 -1.55 3.42 -6.96
C VAL A 67 -2.27 2.51 -7.94
N LEU A 68 -1.52 1.79 -8.78
CA LEU A 68 -2.05 0.68 -9.55
C LEU A 68 -2.04 -0.56 -8.67
N ILE A 69 -3.22 -0.95 -8.20
CA ILE A 69 -3.40 -2.13 -7.38
C ILE A 69 -3.94 -3.29 -8.19
N ASN A 70 -3.76 -4.48 -7.63
CA ASN A 70 -4.57 -5.61 -8.02
C ASN A 70 -5.79 -5.72 -7.11
N ALA A 71 -6.96 -5.82 -7.72
CA ALA A 71 -8.26 -5.89 -7.06
C ALA A 71 -8.69 -7.32 -6.71
N ASP A 72 -7.85 -8.33 -6.93
CA ASP A 72 -8.07 -9.71 -6.50
C ASP A 72 -7.87 -9.84 -4.98
N ASP A 73 -8.57 -10.77 -4.35
CA ASP A 73 -8.58 -10.99 -2.91
C ASP A 73 -7.29 -11.66 -2.42
N ASN A 74 -6.50 -12.24 -3.33
CA ASN A 74 -5.32 -13.04 -3.05
C ASN A 74 -4.00 -12.25 -2.92
N GLN A 75 -4.02 -11.04 -2.37
CA GLN A 75 -2.86 -10.12 -2.38
C GLN A 75 -1.67 -10.66 -1.57
N ILE A 76 -1.90 -11.25 -0.40
CA ILE A 76 -0.85 -11.89 0.42
C ILE A 76 -0.16 -13.04 -0.35
N SER A 77 -0.89 -13.78 -1.18
CA SER A 77 -0.33 -14.90 -1.95
C SER A 77 0.71 -14.45 -2.99
N ARG A 78 0.68 -13.17 -3.40
CA ARG A 78 1.67 -12.61 -4.33
C ARG A 78 2.94 -12.20 -3.64
N LEU A 79 2.83 -11.71 -2.41
CA LEU A 79 4.01 -11.47 -1.58
C LEU A 79 4.80 -12.78 -1.38
N SER A 80 4.15 -13.95 -1.45
CA SER A 80 4.82 -15.26 -1.49
C SER A 80 5.76 -15.49 -2.66
N SER A 81 5.66 -14.72 -3.74
CA SER A 81 6.61 -14.75 -4.86
C SER A 81 7.78 -13.76 -4.70
N GLU A 82 7.63 -12.72 -3.87
CA GLU A 82 8.62 -11.63 -3.70
C GLU A 82 9.43 -11.76 -2.40
N TYR A 83 8.88 -12.47 -1.41
CA TYR A 83 9.44 -12.59 -0.06
C TYR A 83 9.55 -14.05 0.36
N LYS A 84 10.55 -14.33 1.20
CA LYS A 84 10.75 -15.66 1.78
C LYS A 84 9.63 -15.97 2.79
N PRO A 85 9.32 -17.25 3.04
CA PRO A 85 8.27 -17.62 4.01
C PRO A 85 8.42 -16.97 5.39
N LYS A 86 9.65 -16.91 5.93
CA LYS A 86 9.93 -16.24 7.22
C LYS A 86 9.75 -14.72 7.17
N GLU A 87 10.08 -14.08 6.06
CA GLU A 87 9.89 -12.63 5.87
C GLU A 87 8.38 -12.30 5.92
N LEU A 88 7.57 -13.13 5.26
CA LEU A 88 6.11 -12.99 5.25
C LEU A 88 5.47 -13.32 6.58
N GLU A 89 6.01 -14.30 7.30
CA GLU A 89 5.55 -14.63 8.64
C GLU A 89 5.78 -13.46 9.60
N LEU A 90 6.97 -12.82 9.55
CA LEU A 90 7.26 -11.60 10.31
C LEU A 90 6.32 -10.47 9.91
N PHE A 91 6.11 -10.26 8.61
CA PHE A 91 5.23 -9.21 8.10
C PHE A 91 3.78 -9.38 8.59
N LYS A 92 3.25 -10.60 8.56
CA LYS A 92 1.91 -10.91 9.09
C LYS A 92 1.81 -10.64 10.59
N LYS A 93 2.84 -11.00 11.36
CA LYS A 93 2.89 -10.69 12.79
C LYS A 93 2.90 -9.19 13.05
N ILE A 94 3.68 -8.42 12.28
CA ILE A 94 3.70 -6.95 12.37
C ILE A 94 2.35 -6.35 11.99
N ILE A 95 1.71 -6.82 10.90
CA ILE A 95 0.35 -6.42 10.52
C ILE A 95 -0.60 -6.62 11.70
N ASN A 96 -0.64 -7.81 12.28
CA ASN A 96 -1.51 -8.11 13.43
C ASN A 96 -1.25 -7.14 14.58
N SER A 97 0.01 -6.90 14.93
CA SER A 97 0.35 -5.99 16.03
C SER A 97 -0.04 -4.55 15.76
N ILE A 98 0.06 -4.07 14.52
CA ILE A 98 -0.38 -2.72 14.14
C ILE A 98 -1.91 -2.61 14.20
N VAL A 99 -2.63 -3.56 13.59
CA VAL A 99 -4.10 -3.53 13.54
C VAL A 99 -4.72 -3.64 14.93
N LEU A 100 -4.17 -4.50 15.80
CA LEU A 100 -4.68 -4.73 17.16
C LEU A 100 -4.19 -3.67 18.16
N SER A 101 -3.36 -2.72 17.74
CA SER A 101 -2.92 -1.62 18.61
C SER A 101 -3.93 -0.47 18.58
N ASP A 102 -4.17 0.14 19.74
CA ASP A 102 -5.07 1.29 19.85
C ASP A 102 -4.59 2.52 19.06
N GLU A 103 -3.28 2.64 18.83
CA GLU A 103 -2.62 3.78 18.17
C GLU A 103 -2.26 3.51 16.71
N GLY A 104 -2.63 2.35 16.15
CA GLY A 104 -2.29 1.98 14.77
C GLY A 104 -0.79 1.90 14.51
N LYS A 105 0.02 1.55 15.53
CA LYS A 105 1.47 1.49 15.47
C LYS A 105 2.05 0.48 16.45
N VAL A 106 3.22 -0.07 16.12
CA VAL A 106 3.97 -0.98 17.00
C VAL A 106 5.37 -0.42 17.25
N LYS A 107 5.90 -0.53 18.47
CA LYS A 107 7.28 -0.09 18.73
C LYS A 107 8.26 -0.94 17.96
N SER A 108 9.34 -0.35 17.46
CA SER A 108 10.36 -1.07 16.70
C SER A 108 10.95 -2.25 17.50
N ILE A 109 11.12 -2.07 18.82
CA ILE A 109 11.62 -3.14 19.69
C ILE A 109 10.64 -4.32 19.78
N ASP A 110 9.34 -4.05 19.84
CA ASP A 110 8.31 -5.08 19.91
C ASP A 110 8.21 -5.83 18.58
N ALA A 111 8.32 -5.12 17.46
CA ALA A 111 8.39 -5.72 16.14
C ALA A 111 9.63 -6.62 15.95
N LEU A 112 10.79 -6.24 16.51
CA LEU A 112 11.98 -7.08 16.48
C LEU A 112 11.86 -8.30 17.40
N ASN A 113 11.13 -8.19 18.53
CA ASN A 113 10.86 -9.36 19.38
C ASN A 113 9.97 -10.39 18.65
N LEU A 114 9.09 -9.97 17.73
CA LEU A 114 8.32 -10.89 16.86
C LEU A 114 9.24 -11.69 15.91
N ALA A 115 10.41 -11.16 15.55
CA ALA A 115 11.39 -11.89 14.74
C ALA A 115 12.02 -13.04 15.53
N ASP A 116 12.32 -12.84 16.81
CA ASP A 116 12.85 -13.88 17.69
C ASP A 116 11.86 -15.06 17.81
N GLU A 117 10.55 -14.78 17.91
CA GLU A 117 9.49 -15.81 17.99
C GLU A 117 9.47 -16.77 16.78
N ILE A 118 9.90 -16.30 15.60
CA ILE A 118 9.94 -17.09 14.36
C ILE A 118 11.35 -17.59 14.02
N ASN A 119 12.25 -17.57 15.00
CA ASN A 119 13.65 -17.98 14.87
C ASN A 119 14.37 -17.20 13.76
N VAL A 120 14.20 -15.88 13.74
CA VAL A 120 14.97 -14.92 12.93
C VAL A 120 15.79 -14.08 13.89
N SER A 121 17.08 -13.89 13.60
CA SER A 121 17.93 -13.09 14.49
C SER A 121 17.48 -11.62 14.48
N LYS A 122 17.70 -10.88 15.57
CA LYS A 122 17.35 -9.44 15.61
C LYS A 122 17.93 -8.63 14.46
N LYS A 123 19.17 -8.96 14.05
CA LYS A 123 19.83 -8.32 12.92
C LYS A 123 19.09 -8.61 11.61
N ASP A 124 18.80 -9.88 11.34
CA ASP A 124 18.06 -10.26 10.13
C ASP A 124 16.63 -9.69 10.15
N GLY A 125 15.97 -9.66 11.32
CA GLY A 125 14.66 -9.06 11.51
C GLY A 125 14.65 -7.57 11.18
N GLU A 126 15.69 -6.84 11.60
CA GLU A 126 15.85 -5.43 11.26
C GLU A 126 16.08 -5.22 9.76
N GLU A 127 16.90 -6.07 9.12
CA GLU A 127 17.10 -6.04 7.66
C GLU A 127 15.78 -6.31 6.91
N ILE A 128 14.96 -7.25 7.37
CA ILE A 128 13.64 -7.55 6.78
C ILE A 128 12.69 -6.37 6.93
N VAL A 129 12.61 -5.75 8.11
CA VAL A 129 11.78 -4.56 8.34
C VAL A 129 12.23 -3.41 7.45
N ASN A 130 13.54 -3.17 7.32
CA ASN A 130 14.08 -2.14 6.43
C ASN A 130 13.70 -2.40 4.97
N LYS A 131 13.80 -3.65 4.50
CA LYS A 131 13.35 -4.03 3.16
C LYS A 131 11.86 -3.70 2.95
N PHE A 132 11.00 -4.04 3.91
CA PHE A 132 9.59 -3.66 3.84
C PHE A 132 9.35 -2.14 3.84
N CYS A 133 10.22 -1.36 4.50
CA CYS A 133 10.15 0.09 4.44
C CYS A 133 10.57 0.63 3.06
N GLU A 134 11.65 0.12 2.49
CA GLU A 134 12.13 0.48 1.14
C GLU A 134 11.10 0.13 0.06
N ASP A 135 10.43 -1.01 0.21
CA ASP A 135 9.35 -1.45 -0.67
C ASP A 135 8.03 -0.67 -0.42
N GLY A 136 7.98 0.19 0.60
CA GLY A 136 6.81 1.01 0.92
C GLY A 136 5.64 0.24 1.55
N TRP A 137 5.90 -0.88 2.24
CA TRP A 137 4.90 -1.59 3.03
C TRP A 137 4.79 -1.05 4.45
N LEU A 138 5.92 -0.68 5.05
CA LEU A 138 6.00 -0.15 6.40
C LEU A 138 6.68 1.22 6.39
N LEU A 139 6.47 1.99 7.45
CA LEU A 139 7.19 3.23 7.68
C LEU A 139 7.67 3.28 9.13
N LYS A 140 8.90 3.74 9.34
CA LYS A 140 9.45 3.99 10.66
C LYS A 140 9.18 5.45 11.04
N ASP A 141 8.42 5.66 12.10
CA ASP A 141 8.09 6.98 12.64
C ASP A 141 8.28 7.00 14.15
N ASP A 142 9.10 7.93 14.65
CA ASP A 142 9.42 8.13 16.07
C ASP A 142 9.68 6.83 16.87
N GLY A 143 10.53 5.94 16.33
CA GLY A 143 10.86 4.66 16.96
C GLY A 143 9.74 3.60 16.91
N CYS A 144 8.60 3.92 16.30
CA CYS A 144 7.51 3.02 15.98
C CYS A 144 7.53 2.62 14.51
N ILE A 145 6.76 1.58 14.19
CA ILE A 145 6.50 1.08 12.86
C ILE A 145 5.00 1.20 12.63
N ILE A 146 4.64 1.81 11.51
CA ILE A 146 3.27 2.02 11.04
C ILE A 146 3.11 1.45 9.63
N PHE A 147 1.86 1.34 9.17
CA PHE A 147 1.62 1.05 7.77
C PHE A 147 2.10 2.20 6.92
N ALA A 148 2.85 1.86 5.87
CA ALA A 148 2.98 2.79 4.78
C ALA A 148 1.68 2.82 3.97
N THR A 149 1.45 3.97 3.39
CA THR A 149 0.32 4.36 2.58
C THR A 149 0.01 3.41 1.40
N ARG A 150 1.05 2.78 0.83
CA ARG A 150 0.89 1.70 -0.17
C ARG A 150 0.30 0.43 0.45
N ALA A 151 0.70 0.02 1.66
CA ALA A 151 0.15 -1.16 2.32
C ALA A 151 -1.35 -1.02 2.60
N ILE A 152 -1.81 0.15 3.06
CA ILE A 152 -3.23 0.40 3.36
C ILE A 152 -4.09 0.24 2.09
N VAL A 153 -3.60 0.74 0.95
CA VAL A 153 -4.35 0.72 -0.32
C VAL A 153 -4.25 -0.62 -1.03
N GLU A 154 -3.06 -1.22 -1.06
CA GLU A 154 -2.87 -2.53 -1.68
C GLU A 154 -3.58 -3.59 -0.84
N LEU A 155 -3.32 -3.70 0.46
CA LEU A 155 -3.88 -4.74 1.34
C LEU A 155 -5.30 -4.44 1.82
N GLN A 156 -5.95 -3.39 1.30
CA GLN A 156 -7.28 -2.94 1.77
C GLN A 156 -8.31 -4.07 1.82
N HIS A 157 -8.33 -4.93 0.80
CA HIS A 157 -9.28 -6.05 0.75
C HIS A 157 -8.95 -7.09 1.84
N PHE A 158 -7.69 -7.52 1.91
CA PHE A 158 -7.21 -8.45 2.92
C PHE A 158 -7.50 -7.97 4.34
N LEU A 159 -7.16 -6.71 4.65
CA LEU A 159 -7.35 -6.11 5.96
C LEU A 159 -8.83 -6.11 6.38
N ARG A 160 -9.74 -5.77 5.45
CA ARG A 160 -11.19 -5.78 5.70
C ARG A 160 -11.76 -7.16 5.94
N LYS A 161 -11.18 -8.17 5.29
CA LYS A 161 -11.66 -9.54 5.38
C LYS A 161 -11.21 -10.20 6.68
N GLU A 162 -9.93 -10.05 7.02
CA GLU A 162 -9.33 -10.74 8.18
C GLU A 162 -9.54 -9.99 9.50
N PHE A 163 -9.58 -8.66 9.49
CA PHE A 163 -9.63 -7.81 10.70
C PHE A 163 -10.89 -6.95 10.74
N LYS A 164 -12.00 -7.46 10.23
CA LYS A 164 -13.25 -6.70 10.05
C LYS A 164 -13.70 -5.97 11.33
N ASP A 165 -13.49 -6.58 12.49
CA ASP A 165 -13.94 -6.07 13.78
C ASP A 165 -12.90 -5.15 14.47
N ASP A 166 -11.67 -5.10 13.95
CA ASP A 166 -10.54 -4.36 14.54
C ASP A 166 -10.14 -3.12 13.71
N ILE A 167 -10.64 -2.98 12.47
CA ILE A 167 -10.31 -1.83 11.62
C ILE A 167 -11.33 -0.69 11.71
N THR A 168 -10.83 0.54 11.75
CA THR A 168 -11.68 1.73 11.67
C THR A 168 -11.79 2.22 10.23
N LEU A 169 -12.98 2.69 9.85
CA LEU A 169 -13.23 3.27 8.53
C LEU A 169 -13.51 4.77 8.65
N CYS A 170 -12.90 5.56 7.78
CA CYS A 170 -13.24 6.98 7.65
C CYS A 170 -14.71 7.12 7.25
N THR A 171 -15.47 7.91 8.00
CA THR A 171 -16.89 8.14 7.71
C THR A 171 -17.11 8.87 6.37
N LEU A 172 -16.14 9.65 5.91
CA LEU A 172 -16.24 10.46 4.69
C LEU A 172 -15.82 9.69 3.42
N CYS A 173 -14.63 9.08 3.43
CA CYS A 173 -14.08 8.43 2.24
C CYS A 173 -14.20 6.90 2.26
N GLN A 174 -14.66 6.32 3.38
CA GLN A 174 -14.78 4.87 3.59
C GLN A 174 -13.46 4.10 3.47
N ASN A 175 -12.30 4.78 3.47
CA ASN A 175 -10.99 4.12 3.53
C ASN A 175 -10.67 3.62 4.93
N ILE A 176 -9.77 2.64 5.02
CA ILE A 176 -9.26 2.17 6.32
C ILE A 176 -8.45 3.30 6.92
N VAL A 177 -8.61 3.51 8.22
CA VAL A 177 -7.88 4.50 9.00
C VAL A 177 -7.20 3.79 10.16
N PHE A 178 -5.89 3.99 10.29
CA PHE A 178 -5.13 3.51 11.45
C PHE A 178 -4.78 4.64 12.42
N GLN A 179 -4.87 5.90 11.99
CA GLN A 179 -4.52 7.09 12.78
C GLN A 179 -5.65 8.14 12.83
#